data_AF-A0A974ARW6-F1
#
_entry.id   AF-A0A974ARW6-F1
#
_cell.length_a   1.000
_cell.length_b   1.000
_cell.length_c   1.000
_cell.angle_alpha   90.00
_cell.angle_beta   90.00
_cell.angle_gamma   90.00
#
_symmetry.space_group_name_H-M   'P 1'
#
loop_
_entity.id
_entity.type
_entity.pdbx_description
1 polymer ?
#
loop_
_entity_poly.entity_id
_entity_poly.type
_entity_poly.pdbx_seq_one_letter_code
_entity_poly.pdbx_strand_id
1 'polypeptide(L)'
;MPTASSWSRARLRDALRLYLVTDQPSLKDRTLTDVVQAAVKGGVSCVQLREKHASSRDFYAQAVALMDLLAPLNIPLIINDRLDIALACGAQGVHLGQSDV
;
A
#
# COMPACT_ATOMS: atom_id res chain seq x y z
N MET A 1 -17.56 0.94 14.33
CA MET A 1 -16.68 -0.25 14.42
C MET A 1 -16.58 -0.85 13.02
N PRO A 2 -15.38 -1.06 12.44
CA PRO A 2 -15.29 -1.73 11.15
C PRO A 2 -15.71 -3.19 11.33
N THR A 3 -16.72 -3.62 10.58
CA THR A 3 -17.25 -4.98 10.58
C THR A 3 -16.22 -5.97 10.04
N ALA A 4 -16.19 -7.18 10.62
CA ALA A 4 -15.33 -8.28 10.18
C ALA A 4 -15.36 -8.50 8.65
N SER A 5 -14.17 -8.35 8.06
CA SER A 5 -13.65 -8.69 6.71
C SER A 5 -14.60 -8.96 5.53
N SER A 6 -14.61 -8.05 4.55
CA SER A 6 -15.18 -8.21 3.20
C SER A 6 -14.26 -8.93 2.20
N TRP A 7 -13.29 -9.72 2.69
CA TRP A 7 -12.27 -10.38 1.87
C TRP A 7 -12.56 -11.86 1.67
N SER A 8 -13.20 -12.21 0.54
CA SER A 8 -13.33 -13.61 0.13
C SER A 8 -12.03 -14.14 -0.50
N ARG A 9 -11.83 -15.46 -0.53
CA ARG A 9 -10.68 -16.08 -1.21
C ARG A 9 -10.58 -15.69 -2.69
N ALA A 10 -11.71 -15.54 -3.37
CA ALA A 10 -11.75 -15.09 -4.76
C ALA A 10 -11.25 -13.65 -4.87
N ARG A 11 -11.76 -12.75 -4.03
CA ARG A 11 -11.34 -11.34 -4.00
C ARG A 11 -9.85 -11.18 -3.67
N LEU A 12 -9.33 -11.99 -2.75
CA LEU A 12 -7.89 -11.99 -2.44
C LEU A 12 -7.05 -12.47 -3.63
N ARG A 13 -7.49 -13.50 -4.36
CA ARG A 13 -6.79 -13.98 -5.56
C ARG A 13 -6.72 -12.88 -6.63
N ASP A 14 -7.81 -12.14 -6.83
CA ASP A 14 -7.85 -11.07 -7.83
C ASP A 14 -6.99 -9.87 -7.42
N ALA A 15 -7.05 -9.47 -6.15
CA ALA A 15 -6.22 -8.37 -5.61
C ALA A 15 -4.72 -8.71 -5.66
N LEU A 16 -4.34 -9.95 -5.35
CA LEU A 16 -2.94 -10.36 -5.27
C LEU A 16 -2.37 -10.84 -6.63
N ARG A 17 -3.08 -10.63 -7.74
CA ARG A 17 -2.68 -11.12 -9.06
C ARG A 17 -1.40 -10.46 -9.58
N LEU A 18 -1.25 -9.15 -9.38
CA LEU A 18 -0.03 -8.40 -9.65
C LEU A 18 0.19 -7.38 -8.53
N TYR A 19 1.10 -7.74 -7.63
CA TYR A 19 1.34 -7.03 -6.38
C TYR A 19 2.61 -6.19 -6.46
N LEU A 20 2.47 -4.87 -6.50
CA LEU A 20 3.59 -3.94 -6.49
C LEU A 20 4.09 -3.73 -5.05
N VAL A 21 5.39 -3.86 -4.83
CA VAL A 21 6.06 -3.40 -3.61
C VAL A 21 6.87 -2.17 -3.96
N THR A 22 6.63 -1.05 -3.28
CA THR A 22 7.35 0.20 -3.55
C THR A 22 8.77 0.15 -3.00
N ASP A 23 9.67 0.89 -3.63
CA ASP A 23 11.05 1.05 -3.19
C ASP A 23 11.52 2.45 -3.55
N GLN A 24 11.85 3.27 -2.53
CA GLN A 24 12.19 4.68 -2.70
C GLN A 24 13.40 4.89 -3.64
N PRO A 25 14.52 4.13 -3.52
CA PRO A 25 15.63 4.20 -4.49
C PRO A 25 15.24 3.94 -5.95
N SER A 26 14.23 3.08 -6.18
CA SER A 26 13.77 2.74 -7.52
C SER A 26 12.94 3.83 -8.21
N LEU A 27 12.51 4.87 -7.47
CA LEU A 27 11.72 5.97 -8.02
C LEU A 27 12.55 6.87 -8.96
N LYS A 28 13.85 7.05 -8.69
CA LYS A 28 14.73 8.00 -9.39
C LYS A 28 14.12 9.42 -9.33
N ASP A 29 13.97 10.10 -10.46
CA ASP A 29 13.45 11.48 -10.54
C ASP A 29 11.91 11.56 -10.58
N ARG A 30 11.20 10.45 -10.31
CA ARG A 30 9.73 10.40 -10.35
C ARG A 30 9.17 10.42 -8.95
N THR A 31 7.97 10.97 -8.80
CA THR A 31 7.26 10.88 -7.51
C THR A 31 6.74 9.46 -7.30
N LEU A 32 6.56 9.07 -6.03
CA LEU A 32 5.96 7.79 -5.65
C LEU A 32 4.57 7.62 -6.29
N THR A 33 3.75 8.67 -6.25
CA THR A 33 2.40 8.67 -6.83
C THR A 33 2.41 8.49 -8.34
N ASP A 34 3.35 9.10 -9.08
CA ASP A 34 3.43 8.93 -10.53
C ASP A 34 3.77 7.48 -10.92
N VAL A 35 4.73 6.89 -10.19
CA VAL A 35 5.14 5.49 -10.43
C VAL A 35 4.00 4.54 -10.12
N VAL A 36 3.31 4.71 -8.98
CA VAL A 36 2.17 3.88 -8.62
C VAL A 36 1.02 4.07 -9.61
N GLN A 37 0.72 5.30 -10.03
CA GLN A 37 -0.32 5.55 -11.02
C GLN A 37 -0.02 4.87 -12.36
N ALA A 38 1.22 4.94 -12.84
CA ALA A 38 1.64 4.27 -14.06
C ALA A 38 1.55 2.74 -13.92
N ALA A 39 1.95 2.20 -12.78
CA ALA A 39 1.89 0.77 -12.51
C ALA A 39 0.44 0.25 -12.44
N VAL A 40 -0.47 1.00 -11.82
CA VAL A 40 -1.90 0.71 -11.80
C VAL A 40 -2.50 0.73 -13.20
N LYS A 41 -2.17 1.73 -14.02
CA LYS A 41 -2.55 1.76 -15.45
C LYS A 41 -2.03 0.53 -16.21
N GLY A 42 -0.89 -0.01 -15.80
CA GLY A 42 -0.29 -1.24 -16.34
C GLY A 42 -0.90 -2.55 -15.81
N GLY A 43 -1.87 -2.51 -14.90
CA GLY A 43 -2.58 -3.69 -14.39
C GLY A 43 -2.17 -4.16 -13.01
N VAL A 44 -1.43 -3.36 -12.23
CA VAL A 44 -1.21 -3.64 -10.80
C VAL A 44 -2.56 -3.69 -10.07
N SER A 45 -2.75 -4.71 -9.25
CA SER A 45 -4.01 -5.02 -8.55
C SER A 45 -3.90 -4.92 -7.02
N CYS A 46 -2.69 -4.72 -6.48
CA CYS A 46 -2.42 -4.43 -5.08
C CYS A 46 -1.11 -3.65 -4.95
N VAL A 47 -1.02 -2.74 -3.98
CA VAL A 47 0.18 -1.95 -3.72
C VAL A 47 0.60 -2.10 -2.27
N GLN A 48 1.89 -2.37 -2.04
CA GLN A 48 2.52 -2.35 -0.74
C GLN A 48 3.40 -1.11 -0.64
N LEU A 49 3.08 -0.20 0.27
CA LEU A 49 3.98 0.88 0.63
C LEU A 49 5.02 0.36 1.60
N ARG A 50 6.26 0.29 1.12
CA ARG A 50 7.43 -0.10 1.89
C ARG A 50 8.43 1.04 1.90
N GLU A 51 8.72 1.52 3.11
CA GLU A 51 9.64 2.63 3.36
C GLU A 51 10.48 2.30 4.59
N LYS A 52 11.81 2.50 4.48
CA LYS A 52 12.80 2.11 5.49
C LYS A 52 13.52 3.29 6.12
N HIS A 53 13.51 4.44 5.46
CA HIS A 53 14.38 5.57 5.79
C HIS A 53 13.60 6.86 6.05
N ALA A 54 12.31 6.90 5.71
CA ALA A 54 11.48 8.07 5.99
C ALA A 54 11.14 8.19 7.49
N SER A 55 10.90 9.44 7.92
CA SER A 55 10.30 9.69 9.22
C SER A 55 8.87 9.14 9.28
N SER A 56 8.35 8.84 10.48
CA SER A 56 6.96 8.42 10.64
C SER A 56 5.95 9.40 10.02
N ARG A 57 6.25 10.71 10.07
CA ARG A 57 5.40 11.74 9.46
C ARG A 57 5.38 11.62 7.94
N ASP A 58 6.55 11.47 7.33
CA ASP A 58 6.65 11.45 5.87
C ASP A 58 6.13 10.11 5.31
N PHE A 59 6.36 8.99 6.02
CA PHE A 59 5.75 7.70 5.68
C PHE A 59 4.22 7.81 5.77
N TYR A 60 3.66 8.37 6.86
CA TYR A 60 2.22 8.58 6.95
C TYR A 60 1.67 9.46 5.81
N ALA A 61 2.36 10.55 5.46
CA ALA A 61 1.97 11.42 4.35
C ALA A 61 1.96 10.67 3.00
N GLN A 62 2.96 9.84 2.74
CA GLN A 62 2.99 8.97 1.56
C GLN A 62 1.84 7.95 1.57
N ALA A 63 1.54 7.35 2.72
CA ALA A 63 0.45 6.39 2.87
C ALA A 63 -0.92 7.02 2.56
N VAL A 64 -1.17 8.23 3.08
CA VAL A 64 -2.40 8.98 2.78
C VAL A 64 -2.49 9.32 1.28
N ALA A 65 -1.41 9.82 0.68
CA ALA A 65 -1.39 10.14 -0.74
C ALA A 65 -1.68 8.91 -1.63
N LEU A 66 -1.17 7.73 -1.26
CA LEU A 66 -1.49 6.48 -1.96
C LEU A 66 -2.91 6.00 -1.69
N MET A 67 -3.45 6.18 -0.49
CA MET A 67 -4.87 5.87 -0.21
C MET A 67 -5.80 6.69 -1.10
N ASP A 68 -5.58 8.00 -1.21
CA ASP A 68 -6.38 8.89 -2.06
C ASP A 68 -6.31 8.47 -3.53
N LEU A 69 -5.14 8.02 -4.00
CA LEU A 69 -4.94 7.56 -5.36
C LEU A 69 -5.61 6.21 -5.65
N LEU A 70 -5.55 5.26 -4.71
CA LEU A 70 -5.94 3.87 -4.93
C LEU A 70 -7.41 3.57 -4.57
N ALA A 71 -7.98 4.28 -3.59
CA ALA A 71 -9.34 4.02 -3.12
C ALA A 71 -10.42 4.13 -4.22
N PRO A 72 -10.42 5.15 -5.11
CA PRO A 72 -11.38 5.24 -6.22
C PRO A 72 -11.27 4.08 -7.21
N LEU A 73 -10.10 3.43 -7.26
CA LEU A 73 -9.79 2.31 -8.16
C LEU A 73 -10.07 0.95 -7.52
N ASN A 74 -10.52 0.92 -6.26
CA ASN A 74 -10.70 -0.29 -5.46
C ASN A 74 -9.43 -1.17 -5.36
N ILE A 75 -8.25 -0.56 -5.47
CA ILE A 75 -6.97 -1.25 -5.31
C ILE A 75 -6.55 -1.16 -3.84
N PRO A 76 -6.30 -2.28 -3.13
CA PRO A 76 -5.87 -2.23 -1.75
C PRO A 76 -4.46 -1.68 -1.61
N LEU A 77 -4.27 -0.87 -0.58
CA LEU A 77 -2.98 -0.48 -0.05
C LEU A 77 -2.64 -1.34 1.18
N ILE A 78 -1.42 -1.87 1.18
CA ILE A 78 -0.84 -2.62 2.29
C ILE A 78 0.36 -1.83 2.81
N ILE A 79 0.45 -1.63 4.12
CA ILE A 79 1.60 -0.96 4.74
C ILE A 79 2.59 -2.02 5.22
N ASN A 80 3.87 -1.86 4.92
CA ASN A 80 4.92 -2.74 5.43
C ASN A 80 5.30 -2.36 6.87
N ASP A 81 5.33 -3.34 7.78
CA ASP A 81 5.78 -3.34 9.19
C ASP A 81 5.00 -2.41 10.15
N ARG A 82 4.57 -1.24 9.69
CA ARG A 82 4.00 -0.17 10.50
C ARG A 82 2.48 -0.28 10.65
N LEU A 83 2.04 -1.15 11.57
CA LEU A 83 0.62 -1.31 11.92
C LEU A 83 -0.03 0.02 12.35
N ASP A 84 0.68 0.85 13.10
CA ASP A 84 0.22 2.16 13.54
C ASP A 84 -0.09 3.10 12.36
N ILE A 85 0.78 3.12 11.34
CA ILE A 85 0.54 3.88 10.10
C ILE A 85 -0.64 3.27 9.34
N ALA A 86 -0.72 1.94 9.22
CA ALA A 86 -1.82 1.25 8.54
C ALA A 86 -3.18 1.62 9.13
N LEU A 87 -3.29 1.62 10.46
CA LEU A 87 -4.51 2.00 11.17
C LEU A 87 -4.80 3.49 11.00
N ALA A 88 -3.79 4.34 11.10
CA ALA A 88 -3.96 5.79 11.01
C ALA A 88 -4.43 6.24 9.62
N CYS A 89 -3.89 5.66 8.54
CA CYS A 89 -4.29 6.02 7.17
C CYS A 89 -5.50 5.23 6.64
N GLY A 90 -5.97 4.22 7.38
CA GLY A 90 -7.08 3.36 6.95
C GLY A 90 -6.72 2.38 5.84
N ALA A 91 -5.47 1.92 5.79
CA ALA A 91 -5.01 0.91 4.83
C ALA A 91 -5.76 -0.42 5.00
N GLN A 92 -5.87 -1.17 3.90
CA GLN A 92 -6.63 -2.43 3.86
C GLN A 92 -5.89 -3.62 4.45
N GLY A 93 -4.60 -3.46 4.76
CA GLY A 93 -3.82 -4.48 5.46
C GLY A 93 -2.41 -4.04 5.82
N VAL A 94 -1.72 -4.93 6.52
CA VAL A 94 -0.31 -4.80 6.89
C VAL A 94 0.45 -6.04 6.42
N HIS A 95 1.67 -5.86 5.95
CA HIS A 95 2.60 -6.95 5.67
C HIS A 95 3.64 -6.99 6.79
N LEU A 96 3.79 -8.15 7.44
CA LEU A 96 4.70 -8.36 8.56
C LEU A 96 5.60 -9.57 8.26
N GLY A 97 6.89 -9.40 8.48
CA GLY A 97 7.90 -10.43 8.59
C GLY A 97 7.98 -11.02 10.01
N GLN A 98 8.77 -12.08 10.16
CA GLN A 98 8.84 -12.87 11.39
C GLN A 98 9.50 -12.14 12.57
N SER A 99 10.31 -11.12 12.28
CA SER A 99 11.09 -10.38 13.27
C SER A 99 10.59 -8.94 13.44
N ASP A 100 9.49 -8.59 12.78
CA ASP A 100 8.91 -7.25 12.90
C ASP A 100 8.16 -7.15 14.23
N VAL A 101 8.34 -6.03 14.92
CA VAL A 101 7.81 -5.72 16.27
C VAL A 101 6.68 -4.72 16.22
#